data_AF-A0A7R7RK70-F1
#
_entry.id   AF-A0A7R7RK70-F1
#
_cell.length_a   1.000
_cell.length_b   1.000
_cell.length_c   1.000
_cell.angle_alpha   90.00
_cell.angle_beta   90.00
_cell.angle_gamma   90.00
#
_symmetry.space_group_name_H-M   'P 1'
#
loop_
_entity.id
_entity.type
_entity.pdbx_description
1 polymer ?
#
loop_
_entity_poly.entity_id
_entity_poly.type
_entity_poly.pdbx_seq_one_letter_code
_entity_poly.pdbx_strand_id
1 'polypeptide(L)'
;MSDTVVAVVVTHRRPDELAKSLDVLSTQTRLPDHLIVVDNDFSGDGRVRELVAGQPIPTTYLGSRRNLGGAGGFALGMLHALALGADWVWLADDDGRPQDSHVLATLLACADKHGLAEVSPMVCNMDDAERLAFPLRRGLVWRRRASELRTETGQDLLRGIASLFNGALFRAATLESVGVPDLRLFIRGDEVEIHRRLVRSGLPFGTCLDAVYLHPCGSDEFRPILGGRMHTQYPDNPTKRFFTYRNRGYLQSQPGLRKLVVQEWVRFGWFFLVTRRDPRGLAEWIRLRRLGRREQFGRPSGDRERGGAGRSGSPPSRPGGAP
;
A
#
# COMPACT_ATOMS: atom_id res chain seq x y z
N MET A 1 -28.90 -7.20 -11.19
CA MET A 1 -27.93 -8.17 -10.61
C MET A 1 -27.26 -7.46 -9.46
N SER A 2 -26.86 -8.18 -8.40
CA SER A 2 -26.01 -7.59 -7.36
C SER A 2 -24.65 -7.26 -7.96
N ASP A 3 -24.05 -6.13 -7.57
CA ASP A 3 -22.68 -5.77 -7.98
C ASP A 3 -21.69 -6.86 -7.52
N THR A 4 -20.76 -7.24 -8.40
CA THR A 4 -19.72 -8.25 -8.16
C THR A 4 -18.55 -7.65 -7.39
N VAL A 5 -18.24 -8.20 -6.21
CA VAL A 5 -17.15 -7.76 -5.33
C VAL A 5 -16.03 -8.80 -5.36
N VAL A 6 -14.84 -8.38 -5.78
CA VAL A 6 -13.64 -9.21 -5.75
C VAL A 6 -12.68 -8.72 -4.68
N ALA A 7 -12.40 -9.56 -3.69
CA ALA A 7 -11.40 -9.29 -2.67
C ALA A 7 -9.99 -9.59 -3.22
N VAL A 8 -9.01 -8.74 -2.89
CA VAL A 8 -7.61 -8.87 -3.28
C VAL A 8 -6.74 -8.77 -2.03
N VAL A 9 -6.05 -9.87 -1.71
CA VAL A 9 -5.08 -9.94 -0.61
C VAL A 9 -3.69 -10.13 -1.20
N VAL A 10 -2.70 -9.40 -0.69
CA VAL A 10 -1.29 -9.56 -1.09
C VAL A 10 -0.52 -10.14 0.08
N THR A 11 0.30 -11.17 -0.16
CA THR A 11 1.15 -11.76 0.86
C THR A 11 2.60 -11.95 0.41
N HIS A 12 3.51 -11.99 1.37
CA HIS A 12 4.90 -12.42 1.14
C HIS A 12 5.48 -13.05 2.41
N ARG A 13 5.58 -14.38 2.43
CA ARG A 13 6.16 -15.19 3.54
C ARG A 13 5.43 -15.02 4.89
N ARG A 14 4.10 -14.91 4.87
CA ARG A 14 3.27 -14.78 6.08
C ARG A 14 2.01 -15.65 6.02
N PRO A 15 2.16 -16.97 5.81
CA PRO A 15 1.01 -17.87 5.67
C PRO A 15 0.13 -17.93 6.94
N ASP A 16 0.71 -17.74 8.13
CA ASP A 16 -0.02 -17.78 9.40
C ASP A 16 -0.91 -16.55 9.62
N GLU A 17 -0.38 -15.36 9.31
CA GLU A 17 -1.15 -14.12 9.34
C GLU A 17 -2.22 -14.12 8.25
N LEU A 18 -1.85 -14.53 7.04
CA LEU A 18 -2.78 -14.69 5.93
C LEU A 18 -3.97 -15.58 6.32
N ALA A 19 -3.73 -16.75 6.91
CA ALA A 19 -4.80 -17.65 7.32
C ALA A 19 -5.83 -16.98 8.25
N LYS A 20 -5.36 -16.16 9.21
CA LYS A 20 -6.23 -15.39 10.11
C LYS A 20 -7.01 -14.29 9.39
N SER A 21 -6.41 -13.66 8.38
CA SER A 21 -7.07 -12.65 7.56
C SER A 21 -8.18 -13.28 6.70
N LEU A 22 -7.87 -14.40 6.03
CA LEU A 22 -8.80 -15.11 5.15
C LEU A 22 -10.03 -15.65 5.89
N ASP A 23 -9.87 -16.12 7.13
CA ASP A 23 -10.98 -16.59 7.98
C ASP A 23 -12.03 -15.48 8.20
N VAL A 24 -11.60 -14.24 8.44
CA VAL A 24 -12.53 -13.12 8.64
C VAL A 24 -13.13 -12.63 7.32
N LEU A 25 -12.35 -12.63 6.23
CA LEU A 25 -12.84 -12.22 4.91
C LEU A 25 -13.91 -13.18 4.36
N SER A 26 -13.78 -14.47 4.65
CA SER A 26 -14.70 -15.53 4.19
C SER A 26 -15.91 -15.76 5.10
N THR A 27 -16.03 -14.99 6.19
CA THR A 27 -17.16 -15.04 7.14
C THR A 27 -17.94 -13.73 7.20
N GLN A 28 -17.71 -12.82 6.25
CA GLN A 28 -18.50 -11.59 6.13
C GLN A 28 -19.98 -11.90 5.83
N THR A 29 -20.89 -11.09 6.36
CA THR A 29 -22.34 -11.21 6.10
C THR A 29 -22.68 -10.91 4.65
N ARG A 30 -22.00 -9.93 4.05
CA ARG A 30 -21.84 -9.83 2.60
C ARG A 30 -20.49 -10.44 2.24
N LEU A 31 -20.50 -11.68 1.76
CA LEU A 31 -19.27 -12.35 1.29
C LEU A 31 -18.73 -11.66 0.03
N PRO A 32 -17.41 -11.61 -0.20
CA PRO A 32 -16.87 -11.37 -1.53
C PRO A 32 -17.35 -12.45 -2.51
N ASP A 33 -17.65 -12.07 -3.74
CA ASP A 33 -18.05 -13.02 -4.79
C ASP A 33 -16.85 -13.83 -5.31
N HIS A 34 -15.65 -13.25 -5.21
CA HIS A 34 -14.39 -13.94 -5.50
C HIS A 34 -13.27 -13.40 -4.61
N LEU A 35 -12.29 -14.23 -4.27
CA LEU A 35 -11.08 -13.84 -3.53
C LEU A 35 -9.83 -14.16 -4.33
N ILE A 36 -8.99 -13.17 -4.56
CA ILE A 36 -7.67 -13.31 -5.19
C ILE A 36 -6.62 -13.15 -4.10
N VAL A 37 -5.73 -14.13 -3.99
CA VAL A 37 -4.54 -14.02 -3.13
C VAL A 37 -3.31 -13.96 -4.01
N VAL A 38 -2.63 -12.82 -3.98
CA VAL A 38 -1.37 -12.58 -4.69
C VAL A 38 -0.21 -12.96 -3.78
N ASP A 39 0.49 -14.02 -4.16
CA ASP A 39 1.66 -14.51 -3.44
C ASP A 39 2.94 -14.00 -4.08
N ASN A 40 3.62 -13.07 -3.43
CA ASN A 40 4.86 -12.46 -3.91
C ASN A 40 6.11 -13.29 -3.58
N ASP A 41 5.98 -14.49 -3.02
CA ASP A 41 7.10 -15.37 -2.73
C ASP A 41 7.09 -16.62 -3.61
N PHE A 42 8.16 -16.81 -4.37
CA PHE A 42 8.37 -18.01 -5.18
C PHE A 42 9.32 -18.98 -4.49
N SER A 43 9.07 -19.27 -3.20
CA SER A 43 9.85 -20.26 -2.43
C SER A 43 9.41 -21.70 -2.71
N GLY A 44 8.17 -21.89 -3.18
CA GLY A 44 7.65 -23.21 -3.56
C GLY A 44 7.18 -24.07 -2.38
N ASP A 45 6.95 -23.49 -1.21
CA ASP A 45 6.46 -24.22 -0.02
C ASP A 45 5.02 -24.75 -0.18
N GLY A 46 4.24 -24.21 -1.13
CA GLY A 46 2.88 -24.64 -1.45
C GLY A 46 1.81 -24.21 -0.43
N ARG A 47 2.21 -23.78 0.77
CA ARG A 47 1.30 -23.53 1.90
C ARG A 47 0.28 -22.45 1.60
N VAL A 48 0.69 -21.35 0.95
CA VAL A 48 -0.25 -20.29 0.54
C VAL A 48 -1.25 -20.81 -0.48
N ARG A 49 -0.82 -21.64 -1.44
CA ARG A 49 -1.73 -22.24 -2.43
C ARG A 49 -2.77 -23.14 -1.77
N GLU A 50 -2.36 -23.96 -0.82
CA GLU A 50 -3.26 -24.83 -0.05
C GLU A 50 -4.27 -24.02 0.75
N LEU A 51 -3.83 -22.97 1.45
CA LEU A 51 -4.71 -22.06 2.18
C LEU A 51 -5.77 -21.43 1.28
N VAL A 52 -5.39 -21.02 0.07
CA VAL A 52 -6.30 -20.40 -0.90
C VAL A 52 -7.30 -21.42 -1.48
N ALA A 53 -6.83 -22.64 -1.76
CA ALA A 53 -7.68 -23.72 -2.27
C ALA A 53 -8.70 -24.21 -1.23
N GLY A 54 -8.40 -24.08 0.06
CA GLY A 54 -9.28 -24.47 1.16
C GLY A 54 -10.35 -23.43 1.54
N GLN A 55 -10.40 -22.28 0.89
CA GLN A 55 -11.38 -21.24 1.22
C GLN A 55 -12.81 -21.63 0.82
N PRO A 56 -13.84 -21.23 1.59
CA PRO A 56 -15.23 -21.62 1.34
C PRO A 56 -15.93 -20.75 0.28
N ILE A 57 -15.20 -19.86 -0.39
CA ILE A 57 -15.69 -18.96 -1.46
C ILE A 57 -14.88 -19.17 -2.74
N PRO A 58 -15.36 -18.74 -3.92
CA PRO A 58 -14.56 -18.81 -5.14
C PRO A 58 -13.22 -18.08 -4.98
N THR A 59 -12.10 -18.76 -5.29
CA THR A 59 -10.76 -18.19 -5.10
C THR A 59 -9.82 -18.38 -6.27
N THR A 60 -8.85 -17.46 -6.38
CA THR A 60 -7.69 -17.58 -7.27
C THR A 60 -6.41 -17.41 -6.47
N TYR A 61 -5.54 -18.42 -6.53
CA TYR A 61 -4.14 -18.27 -6.14
C TYR A 61 -3.35 -17.66 -7.30
N LEU A 62 -2.75 -16.49 -7.08
CA LEU A 62 -1.96 -15.77 -8.07
C LEU A 62 -0.50 -15.64 -7.61
N GLY A 63 0.28 -16.68 -7.88
CA GLY A 63 1.69 -16.72 -7.52
C GLY A 63 2.58 -15.92 -8.48
N SER A 64 3.37 -14.98 -7.94
CA SER A 64 4.36 -14.23 -8.69
C SER A 64 5.76 -14.84 -8.55
N ARG A 65 6.39 -15.18 -9.68
CA ARG A 65 7.78 -15.67 -9.71
C ARG A 65 8.82 -14.61 -9.33
N ARG A 66 8.40 -13.35 -9.21
CA ARG A 66 9.22 -12.22 -8.77
C ARG A 66 8.57 -11.61 -7.55
N ASN A 67 9.34 -11.27 -6.54
CA ASN A 67 8.83 -10.38 -5.50
C ASN A 67 8.56 -9.01 -6.15
N LEU A 68 7.28 -8.62 -6.28
CA LEU A 68 6.86 -7.35 -6.86
C LEU A 68 6.67 -6.25 -5.81
N GLY A 69 6.84 -6.58 -4.53
CA GLY A 69 6.53 -5.72 -3.39
C GLY A 69 5.03 -5.48 -3.27
N GLY A 70 4.64 -4.62 -2.32
CA GLY A 70 3.24 -4.25 -2.12
C GLY A 70 2.64 -3.59 -3.37
N ALA A 71 3.36 -2.63 -3.96
CA ALA A 71 2.90 -1.90 -5.12
C ALA A 71 2.55 -2.81 -6.29
N GLY A 72 3.47 -3.71 -6.67
CA GLY A 72 3.22 -4.61 -7.78
C GLY A 72 2.30 -5.77 -7.44
N GLY A 73 2.26 -6.22 -6.17
CA GLY A 73 1.30 -7.23 -5.70
C GLY A 73 -0.14 -6.75 -5.83
N PHE A 74 -0.44 -5.57 -5.27
CA PHE A 74 -1.78 -4.97 -5.39
C PHE A 74 -2.12 -4.65 -6.83
N ALA A 75 -1.17 -4.12 -7.61
CA ALA A 75 -1.41 -3.86 -9.03
C ALA A 75 -1.79 -5.12 -9.81
N LEU A 76 -1.07 -6.23 -9.59
CA LEU A 76 -1.37 -7.51 -10.21
C LEU A 76 -2.75 -8.04 -9.81
N GLY A 77 -3.09 -7.99 -8.52
CA GLY A 77 -4.38 -8.43 -8.01
C GLY A 77 -5.55 -7.58 -8.50
N MET A 78 -5.41 -6.25 -8.49
CA MET A 78 -6.41 -5.32 -9.01
C MET A 78 -6.68 -5.54 -10.51
N LEU A 79 -5.62 -5.66 -11.32
CA LEU A 79 -5.78 -5.92 -12.75
C LEU A 79 -6.46 -7.27 -13.00
N HIS A 80 -6.15 -8.28 -12.19
CA HIS A 80 -6.81 -9.58 -12.28
C HIS A 80 -8.29 -9.49 -11.89
N ALA A 81 -8.63 -8.75 -10.82
CA ALA A 81 -10.02 -8.50 -10.43
C ALA A 81 -10.82 -7.82 -11.55
N LEU A 82 -10.26 -6.78 -12.17
CA LEU A 82 -10.89 -6.11 -13.31
C LEU A 82 -11.07 -7.06 -14.51
N ALA A 83 -10.09 -7.92 -14.79
CA ALA A 83 -10.18 -8.92 -15.86
C ALA A 83 -11.26 -10.00 -15.59
N LEU A 84 -11.63 -10.23 -14.33
CA LEU A 84 -12.75 -11.10 -13.95
C LEU A 84 -14.11 -10.40 -14.06
N GLY A 85 -14.15 -9.10 -14.38
CA GLY A 85 -15.38 -8.33 -14.47
C GLY A 85 -15.90 -7.82 -13.13
N ALA A 86 -15.02 -7.58 -12.16
CA ALA A 86 -15.40 -6.98 -10.87
C ALA A 86 -16.09 -5.63 -11.06
N ASP A 87 -17.18 -5.39 -10.31
CA ASP A 87 -17.78 -4.05 -10.16
C ASP A 87 -17.11 -3.29 -9.01
N TRP A 88 -16.66 -4.04 -8.00
CA TRP A 88 -15.91 -3.54 -6.85
C TRP A 88 -14.68 -4.39 -6.56
N VAL A 89 -13.59 -3.74 -6.17
CA VAL A 89 -12.35 -4.38 -5.73
C VAL A 89 -12.10 -4.02 -4.27
N TRP A 90 -12.11 -5.03 -3.40
CA TRP A 90 -11.88 -4.86 -1.96
C TRP A 90 -10.47 -5.29 -1.58
N LEU A 91 -9.64 -4.36 -1.10
CA LEU A 91 -8.24 -4.62 -0.80
C LEU A 91 -8.04 -5.00 0.65
N ALA A 92 -7.18 -5.97 0.89
CA ALA A 92 -6.77 -6.37 2.24
C ALA A 92 -5.27 -6.67 2.28
N ASP A 93 -4.64 -6.37 3.41
CA ASP A 93 -3.27 -6.76 3.72
C ASP A 93 -3.25 -8.08 4.53
N ASP A 94 -2.19 -8.86 4.40
CA ASP A 94 -2.10 -10.20 4.98
C ASP A 94 -2.00 -10.22 6.52
N ASP A 95 -1.52 -9.14 7.12
CA ASP A 95 -1.38 -8.98 8.56
C ASP A 95 -2.49 -8.14 9.20
N GLY A 96 -3.47 -7.70 8.41
CA GLY A 96 -4.68 -7.03 8.90
C GLY A 96 -5.96 -7.79 8.57
N ARG A 97 -7.07 -7.35 9.16
CA ARG A 97 -8.39 -7.97 8.95
C ARG A 97 -9.53 -7.01 9.28
N PRO A 98 -10.73 -7.20 8.69
CA PRO A 98 -11.94 -6.54 9.17
C PRO A 98 -12.14 -6.75 10.68
N GLN A 99 -12.70 -5.75 11.38
CA GLN A 99 -12.98 -5.89 12.82
C GLN A 99 -14.05 -6.95 13.11
N ASP A 100 -15.04 -7.06 12.23
CA ASP A 100 -16.17 -7.96 12.36
C ASP A 100 -16.67 -8.44 10.99
N SER A 101 -17.75 -9.22 10.98
CA SER A 101 -18.35 -9.79 9.77
C SER A 101 -19.18 -8.78 8.95
N HIS A 102 -19.36 -7.54 9.40
CA HIS A 102 -20.26 -6.59 8.76
C HIS A 102 -19.52 -5.50 7.96
N VAL A 103 -18.19 -5.43 8.07
CA VAL A 103 -17.36 -4.39 7.45
C VAL A 103 -17.62 -4.24 5.96
N LEU A 104 -17.62 -5.32 5.17
CA LEU A 104 -17.85 -5.19 3.72
C LEU A 104 -19.26 -4.65 3.40
N ALA A 105 -20.30 -5.14 4.09
CA ALA A 105 -21.66 -4.64 3.93
C ALA A 105 -21.76 -3.15 4.29
N THR A 106 -21.12 -2.74 5.39
CA THR A 106 -21.07 -1.34 5.84
C THR A 106 -20.36 -0.44 4.84
N LEU A 107 -19.25 -0.88 4.25
CA LEU A 107 -18.52 -0.12 3.22
C LEU A 107 -19.37 0.07 1.97
N LEU A 108 -20.01 -0.99 1.46
CA LEU A 108 -20.93 -0.90 0.31
C LEU A 108 -22.08 0.08 0.59
N ALA A 109 -22.74 -0.05 1.74
CA ALA A 109 -23.82 0.85 2.13
C ALA A 109 -23.35 2.32 2.25
N CYS A 110 -22.15 2.55 2.78
CA CYS A 110 -21.55 3.88 2.87
C CYS A 110 -21.24 4.44 1.47
N ALA A 111 -20.70 3.62 0.57
CA ALA A 111 -20.40 4.01 -0.79
C ALA A 111 -21.67 4.40 -1.56
N ASP A 112 -22.73 3.60 -1.45
CA ASP A 112 -24.01 3.88 -2.12
C ASP A 112 -24.67 5.14 -1.55
N LYS A 113 -24.75 5.26 -0.21
CA LYS A 113 -25.34 6.42 0.48
C LYS A 113 -24.69 7.74 0.07
N HIS A 114 -23.37 7.76 -0.09
CA HIS A 114 -22.60 8.98 -0.36
C HIS A 114 -22.12 9.11 -1.81
N GLY A 115 -22.51 8.18 -2.68
CA GLY A 115 -22.10 8.13 -4.09
C GLY A 115 -20.58 8.06 -4.28
N LEU A 116 -19.89 7.24 -3.48
CA LEU A 116 -18.44 7.17 -3.46
C LEU A 116 -17.87 6.28 -4.56
N ALA A 117 -16.77 6.74 -5.14
CA ALA A 117 -15.93 6.00 -6.08
C ALA A 117 -14.93 5.09 -5.34
N GLU A 118 -14.54 5.48 -4.12
CA GLU A 118 -13.71 4.70 -3.21
C GLU A 118 -14.14 4.97 -1.77
N VAL A 119 -14.16 3.92 -0.95
CA VAL A 119 -14.40 4.05 0.49
C VAL A 119 -13.43 3.16 1.27
N SER A 120 -12.78 3.75 2.26
CA SER A 120 -11.89 3.04 3.18
C SER A 120 -12.52 2.91 4.57
N PRO A 121 -12.27 1.83 5.31
CA PRO A 121 -12.60 1.77 6.73
C PRO A 121 -11.61 2.61 7.55
N MET A 122 -11.96 2.89 8.80
CA MET A 122 -10.96 3.35 9.77
C MET A 122 -9.93 2.25 10.00
N VAL A 123 -8.65 2.59 9.96
CA VAL A 123 -7.58 1.62 10.25
C VAL A 123 -7.15 1.76 11.70
N CYS A 124 -7.58 0.81 12.54
CA CYS A 124 -7.34 0.80 13.98
C CYS A 124 -6.27 -0.23 14.36
N ASN A 125 -5.63 -0.01 15.51
CA ASN A 125 -4.63 -0.91 16.04
C ASN A 125 -5.30 -2.23 16.46
N MET A 126 -4.75 -3.35 16.00
CA MET A 126 -5.23 -4.68 16.35
C MET A 126 -5.15 -4.99 17.86
N ASP A 127 -4.21 -4.37 18.59
CA ASP A 127 -4.07 -4.55 20.05
C ASP A 127 -4.97 -3.60 20.87
N ASP A 128 -5.45 -2.52 20.28
CA ASP A 128 -6.30 -1.50 20.91
C ASP A 128 -7.11 -0.78 19.83
N ALA A 129 -8.32 -1.29 19.56
CA ALA A 129 -9.18 -0.81 18.48
C ALA A 129 -9.66 0.65 18.68
N GLU A 130 -9.51 1.24 19.88
CA GLU A 130 -9.81 2.65 20.10
C GLU A 130 -8.74 3.57 19.51
N ARG A 131 -7.54 3.03 19.22
CA ARG A 131 -6.42 3.75 18.61
C ARG A 131 -6.35 3.50 17.10
N LEU A 132 -5.95 4.52 16.37
CA LEU A 132 -5.60 4.39 14.96
C LEU A 132 -4.25 3.67 14.83
N ALA A 133 -4.16 2.71 13.91
CA ALA A 133 -2.88 2.07 13.56
C ALA A 133 -1.94 3.06 12.86
N PHE A 134 -2.53 4.01 12.13
CA PHE A 134 -1.84 5.10 11.44
C PHE A 134 -2.44 6.44 11.86
N PRO A 135 -1.69 7.33 12.54
CA PRO A 135 -2.19 8.65 12.90
C PRO A 135 -2.59 9.47 11.68
N LEU A 136 -3.76 10.10 11.75
CA LEU A 136 -4.30 10.94 10.68
C LEU A 136 -4.13 12.42 11.02
N ARG A 137 -3.67 13.21 10.06
CA ARG A 137 -3.54 14.66 10.25
C ARG A 137 -4.80 15.38 9.78
N ARG A 138 -5.46 16.12 10.66
CA ARG A 138 -6.57 17.04 10.34
C ARG A 138 -6.13 18.47 10.62
N GLY A 139 -5.94 19.24 9.55
CA GLY A 139 -5.36 20.58 9.63
C GLY A 139 -3.96 20.55 10.26
N LEU A 140 -3.81 21.17 11.44
CA LEU A 140 -2.56 21.20 12.18
C LEU A 140 -2.43 20.12 13.26
N VAL A 141 -3.48 19.33 13.49
CA VAL A 141 -3.53 18.38 14.62
C VAL A 141 -3.45 16.94 14.13
N TRP A 142 -2.68 16.12 14.83
CA TRP A 142 -2.61 14.68 14.63
C TRP A 142 -3.64 13.98 15.51
N ARG A 143 -4.53 13.22 14.88
CA ARG A 143 -5.51 12.34 15.51
C ARG A 143 -4.91 10.96 15.68
N ARG A 144 -5.12 10.37 16.85
CA ARG A 144 -4.58 9.05 17.21
C ARG A 144 -5.65 8.09 17.70
N ARG A 145 -6.84 8.58 18.05
CA ARG A 145 -7.98 7.75 18.45
C ARG A 145 -9.08 7.79 17.40
N ALA A 146 -9.82 6.69 17.28
CA ALA A 146 -10.98 6.58 16.39
C ALA A 146 -12.07 7.59 16.78
N SER A 147 -12.28 7.82 18.08
CA SER A 147 -13.26 8.80 18.58
C SER A 147 -12.97 10.25 18.17
N GLU A 148 -11.71 10.60 17.86
CA GLU A 148 -11.37 11.95 17.39
C GLU A 148 -11.73 12.18 15.91
N LEU A 149 -12.11 11.13 15.18
CA LEU A 149 -12.47 11.22 13.78
C LEU A 149 -13.88 11.77 13.57
N ARG A 150 -14.81 11.47 14.50
CA ARG A 150 -16.15 12.04 14.52
C ARG A 150 -16.13 13.41 15.20
N THR A 151 -16.42 14.45 14.44
CA THR A 151 -16.49 15.83 14.93
C THR A 151 -17.92 16.36 15.06
N GLU A 152 -18.88 15.67 14.45
CA GLU A 152 -20.29 16.07 14.41
C GLU A 152 -21.20 14.87 14.71
N THR A 153 -22.35 15.12 15.32
CA THR A 153 -23.35 14.09 15.61
C THR A 153 -23.89 13.51 14.30
N GLY A 154 -23.90 12.18 14.18
CA GLY A 154 -24.37 11.49 12.97
C GLY A 154 -23.38 11.49 11.81
N GLN A 155 -22.16 12.00 12.00
CA GLN A 155 -21.11 11.92 10.98
C GLN A 155 -20.64 10.48 10.80
N ASP A 156 -20.84 9.92 9.61
CA ASP A 156 -20.48 8.56 9.21
C ASP A 156 -19.34 8.50 8.18
N LEU A 157 -18.92 9.64 7.65
CA LEU A 157 -17.91 9.74 6.59
C LEU A 157 -16.90 10.88 6.85
N LEU A 158 -15.61 10.58 6.65
CA LEU A 158 -14.57 11.57 6.44
C LEU A 158 -14.24 11.68 4.95
N ARG A 159 -14.76 12.73 4.30
CA ARG A 159 -14.52 12.98 2.89
C ARG A 159 -13.05 13.33 2.61
N GLY A 160 -12.51 12.77 1.52
CA GLY A 160 -11.18 13.11 0.99
C GLY A 160 -9.99 12.58 1.79
N ILE A 161 -10.23 11.68 2.75
CA ILE A 161 -9.20 11.00 3.55
C ILE A 161 -9.46 9.51 3.43
N ALA A 162 -8.44 8.72 3.08
CA ALA A 162 -8.55 7.27 2.94
C ALA A 162 -7.18 6.59 3.12
N SER A 163 -7.18 5.38 3.67
CA SER A 163 -6.00 4.50 3.82
C SER A 163 -6.22 3.27 2.94
N LEU A 164 -5.58 3.25 1.77
CA LEU A 164 -6.10 2.47 0.65
C LEU A 164 -5.75 0.97 0.70
N PHE A 165 -4.62 0.57 1.26
CA PHE A 165 -4.24 -0.86 1.22
C PHE A 165 -4.75 -1.69 2.40
N ASN A 166 -5.59 -1.10 3.26
CA ASN A 166 -6.08 -1.70 4.50
C ASN A 166 -7.61 -1.70 4.57
N GLY A 167 -8.25 -2.52 3.74
CA GLY A 167 -9.70 -2.68 3.72
C GLY A 167 -10.44 -1.77 2.75
N ALA A 168 -9.75 -1.03 1.87
CA ALA A 168 -10.41 -0.09 0.97
C ALA A 168 -11.18 -0.79 -0.15
N LEU A 169 -12.33 -0.22 -0.48
CA LEU A 169 -13.27 -0.70 -1.48
C LEU A 169 -13.32 0.30 -2.64
N PHE A 170 -12.84 -0.13 -3.80
CA PHE A 170 -12.81 0.68 -5.02
C PHE A 170 -13.89 0.22 -5.98
N ARG A 171 -14.66 1.16 -6.54
CA ARG A 171 -15.46 0.85 -7.72
C ARG A 171 -14.52 0.59 -8.90
N ALA A 172 -14.83 -0.35 -9.77
CA ALA A 172 -13.97 -0.70 -10.91
C ALA A 172 -13.65 0.50 -11.80
N ALA A 173 -14.66 1.32 -12.11
CA ALA A 173 -14.52 2.58 -12.86
C ALA A 173 -13.53 3.57 -12.20
N THR A 174 -13.34 3.50 -10.89
CA THR A 174 -12.33 4.31 -10.19
C THR A 174 -10.93 3.87 -10.61
N LEU A 175 -10.67 2.56 -10.64
CA LEU A 175 -9.37 2.00 -11.05
C LEU A 175 -9.09 2.23 -12.54
N GLU A 176 -10.12 2.30 -13.40
CA GLU A 176 -9.98 2.69 -14.80
C GLU A 176 -9.55 4.15 -14.95
N SER A 177 -10.07 5.03 -14.09
CA SER A 177 -9.76 6.47 -14.09
C SER A 177 -8.40 6.79 -13.45
N VAL A 178 -8.13 6.22 -12.28
CA VAL A 178 -6.94 6.55 -11.49
C VAL A 178 -5.78 5.60 -11.76
N GLY A 179 -6.03 4.41 -12.32
CA GLY A 179 -5.06 3.34 -12.53
C GLY A 179 -4.73 2.55 -11.24
N VAL A 180 -3.99 1.46 -11.42
CA VAL A 180 -3.46 0.63 -10.31
C VAL A 180 -2.11 1.18 -9.78
N PRO A 181 -1.63 0.74 -8.60
CA PRO A 181 -0.35 1.21 -8.06
C PRO A 181 0.84 1.04 -9.02
N ASP A 182 1.77 2.01 -9.00
CA ASP A 182 2.95 1.96 -9.86
C ASP A 182 3.96 0.91 -9.34
N LEU A 183 4.08 -0.20 -10.06
CA LEU A 183 4.99 -1.30 -9.72
C LEU A 183 6.44 -0.86 -9.53
N ARG A 184 6.88 0.25 -10.15
CA ARG A 184 8.25 0.78 -10.04
C ARG A 184 8.58 1.21 -8.61
N LEU A 185 7.56 1.52 -7.80
CA LEU A 185 7.73 1.91 -6.41
C LEU A 185 8.09 0.73 -5.51
N PHE A 186 7.72 -0.49 -5.85
CA PHE A 186 7.96 -1.74 -5.10
C PHE A 186 7.32 -1.74 -3.70
N ILE A 187 7.84 -0.92 -2.77
CA ILE A 187 7.28 -0.68 -1.44
C ILE A 187 7.42 0.80 -1.08
N ARG A 188 6.56 1.30 -0.17
CA ARG A 188 6.57 2.68 0.37
C ARG A 188 6.22 3.75 -0.67
N GLY A 189 5.16 4.49 -0.38
CA GLY A 189 4.76 5.67 -1.18
C GLY A 189 3.89 5.32 -2.39
N ASP A 190 3.70 4.05 -2.66
CA ASP A 190 2.71 3.44 -3.55
C ASP A 190 1.28 3.84 -3.18
N GLU A 191 0.87 3.69 -1.91
CA GLU A 191 -0.45 4.16 -1.46
C GLU A 191 -0.60 5.68 -1.64
N VAL A 192 0.44 6.45 -1.28
CA VAL A 192 0.46 7.91 -1.43
C VAL A 192 0.35 8.32 -2.90
N GLU A 193 0.92 7.55 -3.81
CA GLU A 193 0.89 7.82 -5.24
C GLU A 193 -0.54 7.69 -5.79
N ILE A 194 -1.21 6.57 -5.53
CA ILE A 194 -2.59 6.33 -6.01
C ILE A 194 -3.61 7.23 -5.30
N HIS A 195 -3.47 7.47 -3.98
CA HIS A 195 -4.29 8.45 -3.26
C HIS A 195 -4.20 9.84 -3.90
N ARG A 196 -3.03 10.23 -4.42
CA ARG A 196 -2.87 11.52 -5.10
C ARG A 196 -3.52 11.55 -6.47
N ARG A 197 -3.51 10.44 -7.20
CA ARG A 197 -4.28 10.32 -8.45
C ARG A 197 -5.79 10.41 -8.16
N LEU A 198 -6.27 9.76 -7.09
CA LEU A 198 -7.64 9.84 -6.62
C LEU A 198 -8.06 11.27 -6.23
N VAL A 199 -7.25 12.00 -5.46
CA VAL A 199 -7.51 13.42 -5.14
C VAL A 199 -7.59 14.27 -6.41
N ARG A 200 -6.74 14.01 -7.41
CA ARG A 200 -6.66 14.80 -8.63
C ARG A 200 -7.74 14.46 -9.65
N SER A 201 -8.34 13.27 -9.60
CA SER A 201 -9.43 12.89 -10.49
C SER A 201 -10.74 13.61 -10.14
N GLY A 202 -10.85 14.14 -8.92
CA GLY A 202 -12.07 14.78 -8.43
C GLY A 202 -13.20 13.80 -8.09
N LEU A 203 -12.92 12.49 -8.15
CA LEU A 203 -13.87 11.46 -7.77
C LEU A 203 -14.18 11.55 -6.26
N PRO A 204 -15.44 11.31 -5.85
CA PRO A 204 -15.82 11.32 -4.44
C PRO A 204 -15.25 10.10 -3.72
N PHE A 205 -14.54 10.33 -2.61
CA PHE A 205 -13.99 9.24 -1.79
C PHE A 205 -13.90 9.64 -0.31
N GLY A 206 -13.67 8.67 0.58
CA GLY A 206 -13.47 8.95 1.99
C GLY A 206 -13.36 7.75 2.91
N THR A 207 -13.22 8.02 4.21
CA THR A 207 -13.17 7.00 5.26
C THR A 207 -14.55 6.82 5.89
N CYS A 208 -15.14 5.63 5.77
CA CYS A 208 -16.32 5.23 6.52
C CYS A 208 -15.96 5.11 8.00
N LEU A 209 -16.68 5.85 8.85
CA LEU A 209 -16.44 5.89 10.28
C LEU A 209 -17.13 4.75 11.03
N ASP A 210 -18.07 4.06 10.38
CA ASP A 210 -18.82 2.93 10.94
C ASP A 210 -18.16 1.57 10.62
N ALA A 211 -17.07 1.56 9.85
CA ALA A 211 -16.32 0.37 9.49
C ALA A 211 -14.88 0.47 10.01
N VAL A 212 -14.36 -0.63 10.56
CA VAL A 212 -13.00 -0.71 11.11
C VAL A 212 -12.25 -1.87 10.49
N TYR A 213 -11.00 -1.60 10.11
CA TYR A 213 -10.01 -2.60 9.73
C TYR A 213 -8.89 -2.59 10.77
N LEU A 214 -8.62 -3.75 11.35
CA LEU A 214 -7.60 -3.95 12.36
C LEU A 214 -6.27 -4.26 11.68
N HIS A 215 -5.22 -3.54 12.07
CA HIS A 215 -3.87 -3.73 11.53
C HIS A 215 -2.83 -3.55 12.65
N PRO A 216 -1.69 -4.26 12.61
CA PRO A 216 -0.57 -4.05 13.52
C PRO A 216 -0.13 -2.58 13.56
N CYS A 217 0.26 -2.07 14.72
CA CYS A 217 0.63 -0.67 14.85
C CYS A 217 1.85 -0.32 13.95
N GLY A 218 1.68 0.68 13.06
CA GLY A 218 2.75 1.13 12.16
C GLY A 218 3.64 2.25 12.72
N SER A 219 3.49 2.62 13.99
CA SER A 219 4.06 3.84 14.56
C SER A 219 5.58 3.84 14.73
N ASP A 220 6.21 2.67 14.74
CA ASP A 220 7.62 2.53 15.19
C ASP A 220 8.66 3.12 14.22
N GLU A 221 8.27 3.40 12.96
CA GLU A 221 9.17 3.95 11.94
C GLU A 221 9.23 5.50 11.92
N PHE A 222 8.42 6.18 12.74
CA PHE A 222 8.44 7.65 12.85
C PHE A 222 9.34 8.09 14.00
N ARG A 223 10.49 8.72 13.67
CA ARG A 223 11.41 9.25 14.67
C ARG A 223 11.05 10.71 15.01
N PRO A 224 10.77 11.05 16.27
CA PRO A 224 10.52 12.43 16.67
C PRO A 224 11.79 13.27 16.50
N ILE A 225 11.62 14.50 16.04
CA ILE A 225 12.67 15.53 15.92
C ILE A 225 12.11 16.85 16.48
N LEU A 226 13.01 17.80 16.78
CA LEU A 226 12.65 19.10 17.40
C LEU A 226 11.81 18.93 18.67
N GLY A 227 12.24 18.04 19.58
CA GLY A 227 11.52 17.77 20.83
C GLY A 227 10.11 17.20 20.64
N GLY A 228 9.86 16.45 19.56
CA GLY A 228 8.57 15.83 19.25
C GLY A 228 7.61 16.69 18.44
N ARG A 229 7.99 17.93 18.10
CA ARG A 229 7.17 18.85 17.28
C ARG A 229 7.14 18.48 15.80
N MET A 230 8.08 17.68 15.33
CA MET A 230 8.13 17.14 13.98
C MET A 230 8.55 15.66 14.02
N HIS A 231 8.22 14.91 12.96
CA HIS A 231 8.63 13.51 12.82
C HIS A 231 9.35 13.33 11.49
N THR A 232 10.46 12.59 11.48
CA THR A 232 11.15 12.12 10.27
C THR A 232 10.95 10.63 10.10
N GLN A 233 10.63 10.22 8.88
CA GLN A 233 10.62 8.80 8.55
C GLN A 233 12.06 8.34 8.33
N TYR A 234 12.55 7.53 9.27
CA TYR A 234 13.89 6.95 9.21
C TYR A 234 13.76 5.46 9.58
N PRO A 235 13.41 4.59 8.62
CA PRO A 235 13.39 3.15 8.86
C PRO A 235 14.77 2.62 9.28
N ASP A 236 14.84 1.65 10.19
CA ASP A 236 16.13 1.07 10.61
C ASP A 236 16.73 0.13 9.54
N ASN A 237 15.88 -0.47 8.71
CA ASN A 237 16.29 -1.31 7.59
C ASN A 237 16.81 -0.47 6.39
N PRO A 238 18.05 -0.68 5.91
CA PRO A 238 18.63 0.07 4.79
C PRO A 238 17.83 0.00 3.49
N THR A 239 17.29 -1.17 3.14
CA THR A 239 16.44 -1.37 1.96
C THR A 239 15.15 -0.57 2.10
N LYS A 240 14.49 -0.60 3.27
CA LYS A 240 13.31 0.26 3.51
C LYS A 240 13.65 1.74 3.41
N ARG A 241 14.81 2.19 3.92
CA ARG A 241 15.28 3.59 3.76
C ARG A 241 15.48 3.96 2.30
N PHE A 242 16.12 3.08 1.53
CA PHE A 242 16.36 3.29 0.10
C PHE A 242 15.05 3.61 -0.64
N PHE A 243 14.05 2.73 -0.50
CA PHE A 243 12.76 2.94 -1.16
C PHE A 243 12.03 4.16 -0.62
N THR A 244 12.04 4.37 0.69
CA THR A 244 11.44 5.57 1.32
C THR A 244 11.98 6.85 0.70
N TYR A 245 13.31 7.02 0.61
CA TYR A 245 13.91 8.26 0.11
C TYR A 245 13.81 8.40 -1.40
N ARG A 246 14.05 7.30 -2.15
CA ARG A 246 13.92 7.29 -3.61
C ARG A 246 12.49 7.64 -4.00
N ASN A 247 11.50 6.90 -3.52
CA ASN A 247 10.10 7.07 -3.90
C ASN A 247 9.56 8.44 -3.46
N ARG A 248 10.05 8.98 -2.34
CA ARG A 248 9.72 10.35 -1.93
C ARG A 248 10.15 11.40 -2.95
N GLY A 249 11.33 11.22 -3.56
CA GLY A 249 11.82 12.09 -4.63
C GLY A 249 10.90 12.10 -5.84
N TYR A 250 10.39 10.93 -6.23
CA TYR A 250 9.40 10.80 -7.31
C TYR A 250 8.08 11.50 -6.94
N LEU A 251 7.49 11.13 -5.80
CA LEU A 251 6.21 11.69 -5.33
C LEU A 251 6.24 13.22 -5.31
N GLN A 252 7.32 13.80 -4.79
CA GLN A 252 7.46 15.25 -4.68
C GLN A 252 7.73 15.98 -6.00
N SER A 253 8.15 15.26 -7.02
CA SER A 253 8.25 15.81 -8.37
C SER A 253 6.89 15.92 -9.06
N GLN A 254 5.89 15.21 -8.54
CA GLN A 254 4.52 15.23 -9.07
C GLN A 254 3.79 16.56 -8.76
N PRO A 255 2.79 16.94 -9.58
CA PRO A 255 2.06 18.21 -9.43
C PRO A 255 1.45 18.42 -8.04
N GLY A 256 1.56 19.63 -7.47
CA GLY A 256 0.90 19.98 -6.20
C GLY A 256 1.70 19.77 -4.91
N LEU A 257 2.96 19.31 -4.96
CA LEU A 257 3.79 19.06 -3.75
C LEU A 257 4.95 20.02 -3.52
N ARG A 258 5.09 21.08 -4.31
CA ARG A 258 6.25 22.00 -4.24
C ARG A 258 6.47 22.60 -2.84
N LYS A 259 5.39 22.93 -2.11
CA LYS A 259 5.48 23.46 -0.74
C LYS A 259 6.06 22.44 0.27
N LEU A 260 5.73 21.15 0.12
CA LEU A 260 6.26 20.09 1.00
C LEU A 260 7.76 19.84 0.77
N VAL A 261 8.27 20.15 -0.42
CA VAL A 261 9.70 19.99 -0.73
C VAL A 261 10.56 20.85 0.19
N VAL A 262 10.21 22.13 0.37
CA VAL A 262 10.97 23.04 1.23
C VAL A 262 10.98 22.56 2.68
N GLN A 263 9.81 22.17 3.18
CA GLN A 263 9.69 21.62 4.54
C GLN A 263 10.57 20.40 4.74
N GLU A 264 10.70 19.52 3.74
CA GLU A 264 11.56 18.35 3.85
C GLU A 264 13.05 18.65 3.82
N TRP A 265 13.48 19.62 3.01
CA TRP A 265 14.88 20.06 3.03
C TRP A 265 15.28 20.58 4.40
N VAL A 266 14.43 21.41 5.03
CA VAL A 266 14.64 21.88 6.40
C VAL A 266 14.66 20.70 7.36
N ARG A 267 13.68 19.80 7.25
CA ARG A 267 13.51 18.65 8.15
C ARG A 267 14.70 17.68 8.13
N PHE A 268 15.06 17.20 6.94
CA PHE A 268 16.15 16.22 6.78
C PHE A 268 17.52 16.89 6.89
N GLY A 269 17.67 18.16 6.48
CA GLY A 269 18.88 18.94 6.73
C GLY A 269 19.17 19.06 8.22
N TRP A 270 18.17 19.45 9.03
CA TRP A 270 18.30 19.49 10.48
C TRP A 270 18.60 18.11 11.07
N PHE A 271 17.83 17.09 10.69
CA PHE A 271 18.01 15.74 11.22
C PHE A 271 19.42 15.19 10.99
N PHE A 272 19.93 15.28 9.76
CA PHE A 272 21.25 14.75 9.46
C PHE A 272 22.37 15.64 10.00
N LEU A 273 22.30 16.96 9.87
CA LEU A 273 23.42 17.84 10.25
C LEU A 273 23.45 18.15 11.75
N VAL A 274 22.29 18.35 12.38
CA VAL A 274 22.20 18.79 13.78
C VAL A 274 21.95 17.60 14.72
N THR A 275 20.91 16.81 14.45
CA THR A 275 20.51 15.71 15.35
C THR A 275 21.49 14.53 15.27
N ARG A 276 21.81 14.09 14.05
CA ARG A 276 22.68 12.91 13.82
C ARG A 276 24.15 13.25 13.62
N ARG A 277 24.46 14.51 13.27
CA ARG A 277 25.81 14.96 12.88
C ARG A 277 26.44 14.06 11.79
N ASP A 278 25.62 13.66 10.83
CA ASP A 278 25.94 12.74 9.73
C ASP A 278 25.78 13.41 8.36
N PRO A 279 26.80 14.15 7.87
CA PRO A 279 26.77 14.78 6.56
C PRO A 279 26.77 13.77 5.41
N ARG A 280 27.32 12.56 5.61
CA ARG A 280 27.30 11.48 4.60
C ARG A 280 25.88 10.95 4.41
N GLY A 281 25.13 10.78 5.49
CA GLY A 281 23.71 10.44 5.47
C GLY A 281 22.86 11.49 4.74
N LEU A 282 23.15 12.78 4.92
CA LEU A 282 22.49 13.84 4.12
C LEU A 282 22.81 13.71 2.63
N ALA A 283 24.08 13.51 2.26
CA ALA A 283 24.49 13.34 0.88
C ALA A 283 23.79 12.14 0.21
N GLU A 284 23.68 11.03 0.93
CA GLU A 284 22.96 9.83 0.46
C GLU A 284 21.45 10.09 0.31
N TRP A 285 20.82 10.78 1.28
CA TRP A 285 19.42 11.18 1.18
C TRP A 285 19.16 12.05 -0.06
N ILE A 286 20.04 13.03 -0.32
CA ILE A 286 19.96 13.89 -1.52
C ILE A 286 20.08 13.05 -2.79
N ARG A 287 21.06 12.12 -2.83
CA ARG A 287 21.29 11.22 -3.98
C ARG A 287 20.05 10.39 -4.28
N LEU A 288 19.50 9.69 -3.29
CA LEU A 288 18.32 8.83 -3.45
C LEU A 288 17.09 9.62 -3.89
N ARG A 289 16.85 10.79 -3.28
CA ARG A 289 15.78 11.68 -3.70
C ARG A 289 15.93 12.13 -5.16
N ARG A 290 17.15 12.42 -5.62
CA ARG A 290 17.42 12.78 -7.02
C ARG A 290 17.14 11.61 -7.97
N LEU A 291 17.45 10.37 -7.59
CA LEU A 291 17.11 9.18 -8.40
C LEU A 291 15.60 9.11 -8.66
N GLY A 292 14.78 9.19 -7.62
CA GLY A 292 13.32 9.12 -7.78
C GLY A 292 12.75 10.32 -8.56
N ARG A 293 13.25 11.53 -8.33
CA ARG A 293 12.84 12.71 -9.10
C ARG A 293 13.14 12.59 -10.60
N ARG A 294 14.18 11.83 -10.95
CA ARG A 294 14.57 11.53 -12.35
C ARG A 294 13.99 10.21 -12.85
N GLU A 295 13.06 9.60 -12.10
CA GLU A 295 12.43 8.31 -12.41
C GLU A 295 13.41 7.14 -12.63
N GLN A 296 14.55 7.17 -11.94
CA GLN A 296 15.56 6.12 -11.99
C GLN A 296 15.25 5.03 -10.94
N PHE A 297 14.35 4.10 -11.28
CA PHE A 297 13.78 3.10 -10.36
C PHE A 297 14.56 1.79 -10.23
N GLY A 298 15.90 1.85 -10.15
CA GLY A 298 16.72 0.67 -9.85
C GLY A 298 16.49 0.12 -8.45
N ARG A 299 16.68 -1.21 -8.28
CA ARG A 299 16.78 -1.84 -6.95
C ARG A 299 18.14 -1.52 -6.30
N PRO A 300 18.23 -1.47 -4.97
CA PRO A 300 19.52 -1.25 -4.30
C PRO A 300 20.52 -2.35 -4.68
N SER A 301 21.79 -1.96 -4.83
CA SER A 301 22.91 -2.85 -5.15
C SER A 301 23.10 -3.87 -4.01
N GLY A 302 22.47 -5.03 -4.16
CA GLY A 302 22.37 -6.07 -3.12
C GLY A 302 21.19 -7.02 -3.40
N ASP A 303 20.12 -6.52 -4.04
CA ASP A 303 18.98 -7.34 -4.49
C ASP A 303 19.24 -8.06 -5.83
N ARG A 304 20.50 -8.16 -6.28
CA ARG A 304 20.85 -8.93 -7.50
C ARG A 304 20.81 -10.44 -7.30
N GLU A 305 20.58 -10.94 -6.10
CA GLU A 305 20.47 -12.37 -5.85
C GLU A 305 19.01 -12.84 -5.81
N ARG A 306 18.77 -13.92 -6.59
CA ARG A 306 17.51 -14.66 -6.86
C ARG A 306 16.72 -14.23 -8.11
N GLY A 307 17.45 -13.93 -9.18
CA GLY A 307 16.92 -13.92 -10.55
C GLY A 307 18.01 -14.21 -11.59
N GLY A 308 18.89 -15.16 -11.28
CA GLY A 308 19.92 -15.62 -12.20
C GLY A 308 19.33 -16.55 -13.26
N ALA A 309 18.60 -15.99 -14.23
CA ALA A 309 18.56 -16.62 -15.54
C ALA A 309 19.89 -16.29 -16.22
N GLY A 310 20.75 -17.31 -16.32
CA GLY A 310 22.06 -17.21 -16.91
C GLY A 310 22.01 -16.53 -18.29
N ARG A 311 22.93 -15.58 -18.47
CA ARG A 311 23.51 -15.34 -19.79
C ARG A 311 25.01 -15.52 -19.64
N SER A 312 25.44 -16.76 -19.77
CA SER A 312 26.75 -17.07 -20.34
C SER A 312 26.75 -16.53 -21.77
N GLY A 313 27.20 -15.28 -21.92
CA GLY A 313 27.54 -14.73 -23.22
C GLY A 313 28.90 -15.27 -23.61
N SER A 314 28.94 -16.43 -24.26
CA SER A 314 30.09 -16.83 -25.06
C SER A 314 30.40 -15.73 -26.08
N PRO A 315 31.68 -15.37 -26.31
CA PRO A 315 32.02 -14.34 -27.27
C PRO A 315 31.66 -14.78 -28.69
N PRO A 316 31.28 -13.83 -29.58
CA PRO A 316 30.87 -14.16 -30.94
C PRO A 316 32.04 -14.75 -31.73
N SER A 317 31.84 -15.97 -32.23
CA SER A 317 32.65 -16.54 -33.30
C SER A 317 32.52 -15.66 -34.55
N ARG A 318 33.66 -15.17 -35.05
CA ARG A 318 33.74 -14.46 -36.33
C ARG A 318 33.41 -15.42 -37.48
N PRO A 319 32.56 -15.05 -38.44
CA PRO A 319 32.49 -15.75 -39.71
C PRO A 319 33.42 -15.08 -40.75
N GLY A 320 34.18 -15.91 -41.46
CA GLY A 320 34.49 -15.69 -42.87
C GLY A 320 35.86 -15.10 -43.24
N GLY A 321 36.60 -15.86 -44.05
CA GLY A 321 37.74 -15.40 -44.84
C GLY A 321 38.56 -16.53 -45.46
N ALA A 322 38.02 -17.19 -46.49
CA ALA A 322 38.64 -18.19 -47.38
C ALA A 322 39.79 -17.59 -48.25
N PRO A 323 40.49 -18.34 -49.14
CA PRO A 323 40.51 -19.79 -49.38
C PRO A 323 41.79 -20.51 -48.91
#